data_AF-A0A6I2ZJU2-F1
#
_entry.id   AF-A0A6I2ZJU2-F1
#
_cell.length_a   1.000
_cell.length_b   1.000
_cell.length_c   1.000
_cell.angle_alpha   90.00
_cell.angle_beta   90.00
_cell.angle_gamma   90.00
#
_symmetry.space_group_name_H-M   'P 1'
#
loop_
_entity.id
_entity.type
_entity.pdbx_description
1 polymer ?
#
loop_
_entity_poly.entity_id
_entity_poly.type
_entity_poly.pdbx_seq_one_letter_code
_entity_poly.pdbx_strand_id
1 'polypeptide(L)'
;MNTAIKKLLDATSSRLGIAITRKKPDPLGGLVDLINRLETNLVIDVGANAGQYALALRSHGYSGRIESFEPVAAPYAAAVEAAATDALWNVHNYALGSTEGTAQIHVAGNAAASSSLLPMLSRHERSAPLSQYVAEEMIR
;
A
#
# COMPACT_ATOMS: atom_id res chain seq x y z
N MET A 1 -14.12 -25.84 16.63
CA MET A 1 -15.40 -25.66 15.90
C MET A 1 -16.24 -26.91 16.11
N ASN A 2 -17.48 -26.77 16.59
CA ASN A 2 -18.33 -27.89 16.95
C ASN A 2 -18.73 -28.70 15.69
N THR A 3 -18.61 -30.03 15.71
CA THR A 3 -18.78 -30.91 14.54
C THR A 3 -20.17 -30.81 13.90
N ALA A 4 -21.19 -30.49 14.70
CA ALA A 4 -22.56 -30.23 14.23
C ALA A 4 -22.68 -28.95 13.39
N ILE A 5 -21.96 -27.89 13.76
CA ILE A 5 -21.99 -26.59 13.07
C ILE A 5 -21.40 -26.73 11.67
N LYS A 6 -20.32 -27.51 11.52
CA LYS A 6 -19.70 -27.75 10.21
C LYS A 6 -20.63 -28.50 9.26
N LYS A 7 -21.28 -29.57 9.75
CA LYS A 7 -22.26 -30.33 8.95
C LYS A 7 -23.44 -29.46 8.49
N LEU A 8 -23.92 -28.56 9.36
CA LEU A 8 -25.00 -27.65 9.01
C LEU A 8 -24.57 -26.67 7.91
N LEU A 9 -23.38 -26.07 8.05
CA LEU A 9 -22.81 -25.14 7.08
C LEU A 9 -22.56 -25.80 5.71
N ASP A 10 -22.01 -27.00 5.68
CA ASP A 10 -21.75 -27.74 4.44
C ASP A 10 -23.07 -28.16 3.75
N ALA A 11 -24.09 -28.54 4.53
CA ALA A 11 -25.40 -28.95 4.00
C ALA A 11 -26.22 -27.77 3.44
N THR A 12 -26.14 -26.59 4.08
CA THR A 12 -26.80 -25.39 3.56
C THR A 12 -26.05 -24.80 2.38
N SER A 13 -24.72 -24.76 2.41
CA SER A 13 -23.92 -24.22 1.32
C SER A 13 -24.04 -25.06 0.04
N SER A 14 -24.06 -26.40 0.16
CA SER A 14 -24.25 -27.30 -0.99
C SER A 14 -25.61 -27.13 -1.69
N ARG A 15 -26.69 -26.90 -0.92
CA ARG A 15 -28.02 -26.62 -1.48
C ARG A 15 -28.08 -25.28 -2.22
N LEU A 16 -27.21 -24.34 -1.87
CA LEU A 16 -27.07 -23.03 -2.51
C LEU A 16 -26.01 -23.03 -3.62
N GLY A 17 -25.32 -24.15 -3.87
CA GLY A 17 -24.21 -24.22 -4.84
C GLY A 17 -22.93 -23.50 -4.38
N ILE A 18 -22.76 -23.26 -3.08
CA ILE A 18 -21.66 -22.51 -2.47
C ILE A 18 -20.68 -23.48 -1.79
N ALA A 19 -19.38 -23.32 -2.05
CA ALA A 19 -18.32 -24.05 -1.38
C ALA A 19 -17.72 -23.22 -0.23
N ILE A 20 -17.76 -23.75 1.00
CA ILE A 20 -17.11 -23.14 2.17
C ILE A 20 -15.70 -23.71 2.28
N THR A 21 -14.70 -22.82 2.25
CA THR A 21 -13.29 -23.20 2.42
C THR A 21 -12.67 -22.44 3.58
N ARG A 22 -11.53 -22.94 4.10
CA ARG A 22 -10.79 -22.24 5.14
C ARG A 22 -10.27 -20.91 4.57
N LYS A 23 -10.54 -19.78 5.25
CA LYS A 23 -9.97 -18.48 4.89
C LYS A 23 -8.44 -18.61 4.87
N LYS A 24 -7.82 -18.25 3.74
CA LYS A 24 -6.36 -18.19 3.64
C LYS A 24 -5.83 -17.12 4.60
N PRO A 25 -4.58 -17.24 5.09
CA PRO A 25 -3.95 -16.17 5.84
C PRO A 25 -4.02 -14.88 5.05
N ASP A 26 -4.50 -13.83 5.70
CA ASP A 26 -4.64 -12.48 5.17
C ASP A 26 -3.84 -11.56 6.10
N PRO A 27 -2.53 -11.38 5.84
CA PRO A 27 -1.67 -10.61 6.73
C PRO A 27 -2.12 -9.16 6.90
N LEU A 28 -2.63 -8.53 5.82
CA LEU A 28 -3.14 -7.15 5.88
C LEU A 28 -4.43 -7.07 6.69
N GLY A 29 -5.36 -8.03 6.53
CA GLY A 29 -6.54 -8.11 7.38
C GLY A 29 -6.17 -8.24 8.86
N GLY A 30 -5.21 -9.11 9.19
CA GLY A 30 -4.71 -9.26 10.56
C GLY A 30 -4.04 -7.99 11.12
N LEU A 31 -3.31 -7.26 10.28
CA LEU A 31 -2.73 -5.97 10.63
C LEU A 31 -3.81 -4.92 10.90
N VAL A 32 -4.82 -4.81 10.04
CA VAL A 32 -5.91 -3.83 10.20
C VAL A 32 -6.76 -4.15 11.43
N ASP A 33 -7.02 -5.43 11.71
CA ASP A 33 -7.65 -5.86 12.96
C ASP A 33 -6.85 -5.39 14.18
N LEU A 34 -5.52 -5.48 14.15
CA LEU A 34 -4.65 -5.01 15.21
C LEU A 34 -4.68 -3.47 15.32
N ILE A 35 -4.53 -2.76 14.21
CA ILE A 35 -4.59 -1.28 14.15
C ILE A 35 -5.90 -0.77 14.76
N ASN A 36 -7.02 -1.39 14.41
CA ASN A 36 -8.34 -1.03 14.93
C ASN A 36 -8.47 -1.33 16.44
N ARG A 37 -7.95 -2.48 16.91
CA ARG A 37 -7.93 -2.81 18.35
C ARG A 37 -7.05 -1.90 19.19
N LEU A 38 -6.00 -1.34 18.59
CA LEU A 38 -5.13 -0.36 19.21
C LEU A 38 -5.71 1.07 19.14
N GLU A 39 -6.89 1.23 18.53
CA GLU A 39 -7.55 2.53 18.35
C GLU A 39 -6.67 3.55 17.61
N THR A 40 -5.79 3.05 16.73
CA THR A 40 -4.90 3.91 15.94
C THR A 40 -5.73 4.80 15.02
N ASN A 41 -5.72 6.10 15.28
CA ASN A 41 -6.53 7.07 14.53
C ASN A 41 -5.80 7.70 13.33
N LEU A 42 -4.50 7.41 13.17
CA LEU A 42 -3.64 7.95 12.12
C LEU A 42 -2.62 6.92 11.63
N VAL A 43 -2.52 6.77 10.31
CA VAL A 43 -1.43 6.07 9.61
C VAL A 43 -0.58 7.08 8.84
N ILE A 44 0.73 6.99 9.01
CA ILE A 44 1.72 7.69 8.21
C ILE A 44 2.28 6.71 7.17
N ASP A 45 2.05 6.98 5.90
CA ASP A 45 2.39 6.12 4.76
C ASP A 45 3.53 6.76 3.95
N VAL A 46 4.75 6.25 4.11
CA VAL A 46 5.98 6.87 3.57
C VAL A 46 6.44 6.11 2.33
N GLY A 47 6.58 6.81 1.20
CA GLY A 47 6.79 6.17 -0.11
C GLY A 47 5.49 5.61 -0.65
N ALA A 48 4.43 6.41 -0.59
CA ALA A 48 3.07 5.98 -0.90
C ALA A 48 2.89 5.55 -2.36
N ASN A 49 3.80 5.95 -3.26
CA ASN A 49 3.74 5.70 -4.69
C ASN A 49 2.34 6.10 -5.23
N ALA A 50 1.62 5.21 -5.91
CA ALA A 50 0.26 5.46 -6.42
C ALA A 50 -0.84 5.20 -5.37
N GLY A 51 -0.51 5.15 -4.07
CA GLY A 51 -1.46 5.00 -2.97
C GLY A 51 -1.89 3.55 -2.70
N GLN A 52 -1.15 2.55 -3.18
CA GLN A 52 -1.59 1.15 -3.10
C GLN A 52 -1.78 0.67 -1.65
N TYR A 53 -0.94 1.13 -0.72
CA TYR A 53 -1.02 0.73 0.68
C TYR A 53 -2.25 1.31 1.37
N ALA A 54 -2.51 2.62 1.20
CA ALA A 54 -3.70 3.27 1.73
C ALA A 54 -5.01 2.64 1.19
N LEU A 55 -5.08 2.37 -0.12
CA LEU A 55 -6.21 1.64 -0.72
C LEU A 55 -6.39 0.25 -0.11
N ALA A 56 -5.28 -0.46 0.15
CA ALA A 56 -5.31 -1.74 0.82
C ALA A 56 -5.86 -1.61 2.25
N LEU A 57 -5.42 -0.62 3.03
CA LEU A 57 -5.97 -0.35 4.37
C LEU A 57 -7.48 -0.07 4.32
N ARG A 58 -7.95 0.76 3.38
CA ARG A 58 -9.39 1.04 3.19
C ARG A 58 -10.19 -0.20 2.86
N SER A 59 -9.71 -1.03 1.92
CA SER A 59 -10.41 -2.27 1.55
C SER A 59 -10.48 -3.29 2.69
N HIS A 60 -9.60 -3.20 3.69
CA HIS A 60 -9.62 -4.05 4.89
C HIS A 60 -10.33 -3.40 6.09
N GLY A 61 -10.92 -2.21 5.92
CA GLY A 61 -11.78 -1.59 6.94
C GLY A 61 -11.09 -0.61 7.90
N TYR A 62 -9.86 -0.16 7.59
CA TYR A 62 -9.27 0.96 8.31
C TYR A 62 -9.99 2.27 7.93
N SER A 63 -10.61 2.95 8.90
CA SER A 63 -11.36 4.19 8.67
C SER A 63 -10.71 5.43 9.27
N GLY A 64 -9.55 5.29 9.92
CA GLY A 64 -8.80 6.41 10.49
C GLY A 64 -8.12 7.28 9.41
N ARG A 65 -7.44 8.34 9.85
CA ARG A 65 -6.74 9.26 8.96
C ARG A 65 -5.51 8.60 8.32
N ILE A 66 -5.22 8.94 7.08
CA ILE A 66 -4.01 8.54 6.37
C ILE A 66 -3.31 9.80 5.88
N GLU A 67 -2.02 9.93 6.20
CA GLU A 67 -1.15 10.95 5.64
C GLU A 67 -0.07 10.22 4.82
N SER A 68 -0.21 10.27 3.50
CA SER A 68 0.68 9.62 2.53
C SER A 68 1.71 10.61 2.00
N PHE A 69 2.96 10.16 1.85
CA PHE A 69 4.08 10.97 1.37
C PHE A 69 4.68 10.29 0.15
N GLU A 70 4.63 10.97 -1.01
CA GLU A 70 5.24 10.49 -2.26
C GLU A 70 6.00 11.62 -2.95
N PRO A 71 7.33 11.55 -3.02
CA PRO A 71 8.13 12.62 -3.62
C PRO A 71 8.12 12.65 -5.15
N VAL A 72 7.97 11.51 -5.84
CA VAL A 72 8.04 11.45 -7.31
C VAL A 72 6.74 11.94 -7.92
N ALA A 73 6.80 12.83 -8.91
CA ALA A 73 5.64 13.61 -9.36
C ALA A 73 4.52 12.75 -9.97
N ALA A 74 4.87 11.79 -10.84
CA ALA A 74 3.90 10.93 -11.51
C ALA A 74 3.10 10.04 -10.54
N PRO A 75 3.72 9.26 -9.65
CA PRO A 75 2.96 8.46 -8.69
C PRO A 75 2.25 9.32 -7.63
N TYR A 76 2.81 10.46 -7.23
CA TYR A 76 2.10 11.43 -6.39
C TYR A 76 0.75 11.84 -7.02
N ALA A 77 0.74 12.21 -8.30
CA ALA A 77 -0.48 12.58 -9.00
C ALA A 77 -1.52 11.43 -8.99
N ALA A 78 -1.07 10.19 -9.23
CA ALA A 78 -1.95 9.02 -9.14
C ALA A 78 -2.49 8.77 -7.73
N ALA A 79 -1.69 8.99 -6.68
CA ALA A 79 -2.15 8.88 -5.30
C ALA A 79 -3.16 9.98 -4.94
N VAL A 80 -2.97 11.21 -5.42
CA VAL A 80 -3.95 12.29 -5.26
C VAL A 80 -5.29 11.93 -5.91
N GLU A 81 -5.27 11.37 -7.12
CA GLU A 81 -6.49 10.89 -7.78
C GLU A 81 -7.16 9.76 -6.98
N ALA A 82 -6.38 8.80 -6.44
CA ALA A 82 -6.90 7.72 -5.61
C ALA A 82 -7.53 8.22 -4.29
N ALA A 83 -6.97 9.29 -3.71
CA ALA A 83 -7.45 9.91 -2.48
C ALA A 83 -8.62 10.89 -2.69
N ALA A 84 -8.96 11.25 -3.94
CA ALA A 84 -9.84 12.37 -4.25
C ALA A 84 -11.23 12.33 -3.57
N THR A 85 -11.76 11.14 -3.30
CA THR A 85 -13.07 10.95 -2.66
C THR A 85 -12.99 10.59 -1.17
N ASP A 86 -11.79 10.51 -0.60
CA ASP A 86 -11.55 10.13 0.79
C ASP A 86 -11.09 11.34 1.61
N ALA A 87 -12.03 11.97 2.31
CA ALA A 87 -11.76 13.16 3.12
C ALA A 87 -10.80 12.93 4.31
N LEU A 88 -10.49 11.66 4.63
CA LEU A 88 -9.55 11.29 5.69
C LEU A 88 -8.21 10.80 5.14
N TRP A 89 -7.95 11.00 3.84
CA TRP A 89 -6.70 10.63 3.20
C TRP A 89 -6.08 11.84 2.50
N ASN A 90 -4.95 12.30 3.03
CA ASN A 90 -4.15 13.37 2.45
C ASN A 90 -2.89 12.80 1.80
N VAL A 91 -2.47 13.38 0.69
CA VAL A 91 -1.25 13.00 -0.03
C VAL A 91 -0.35 14.22 -0.19
N HIS A 92 0.92 14.06 0.17
CA HIS A 92 1.93 15.11 0.22
C HIS A 92 3.05 14.84 -0.81
N ASN A 93 3.41 15.85 -1.60
CA ASN A 93 4.46 15.72 -2.62
C ASN A 93 5.85 16.09 -2.11
N TYR A 94 6.32 15.36 -1.11
CA TYR A 94 7.68 15.47 -0.58
C TYR A 94 8.09 14.20 0.15
N ALA A 95 9.39 13.98 0.27
CA ALA A 95 9.96 12.88 1.04
C ALA A 95 10.02 13.24 2.53
N LEU A 96 10.04 12.22 3.40
CA LEU A 96 10.32 12.40 4.82
C LEU A 96 11.79 12.09 5.12
N GLY A 97 12.46 13.06 5.74
CA GLY A 97 13.86 12.97 6.17
C GLY A 97 14.08 13.67 7.51
N SER A 98 15.30 13.58 8.03
CA SER A 98 15.68 14.23 9.30
C SER A 98 15.86 15.74 9.20
N THR A 99 16.00 16.27 7.98
CA THR A 99 16.18 17.69 7.70
C THR A 99 15.36 18.09 6.49
N GLU A 100 14.89 19.33 6.47
CA GLU A 100 14.34 19.93 5.25
C GLU A 100 15.45 20.12 4.21
N GLY A 101 15.11 19.95 2.94
CA GLY A 101 16.06 20.16 1.86
C GLY A 101 15.48 19.78 0.52
N THR A 102 16.38 19.54 -0.43
CA THR A 102 16.04 18.97 -1.72
C THR A 102 17.06 17.89 -2.05
N ALA A 103 16.63 16.85 -2.76
CA ALA A 103 17.52 15.79 -3.22
C ALA A 103 17.18 15.40 -4.66
N GLN A 104 18.17 14.90 -5.38
CA GLN A 104 17.93 14.26 -6.66
C GLN A 104 17.57 12.79 -6.41
N ILE A 105 16.44 12.35 -6.93
CA ILE A 105 16.00 10.95 -6.89
C ILE A 105 16.11 10.32 -8.27
N HIS A 106 16.57 9.08 -8.34
CA HIS A 106 16.52 8.28 -9.54
C HIS A 106 15.17 7.59 -9.65
N VAL A 107 14.45 7.83 -10.75
CA VAL A 107 13.09 7.32 -10.99
C VAL A 107 13.18 5.97 -11.70
N ALA A 108 12.65 4.94 -11.05
CA ALA A 108 12.69 3.56 -11.58
C ALA A 108 11.60 3.31 -12.64
N GLY A 109 11.95 2.54 -13.69
CA GLY A 109 11.07 2.21 -14.81
C GLY A 109 9.87 1.32 -14.47
N ASN A 110 9.84 0.73 -13.28
CA ASN A 110 8.76 -0.12 -12.80
C ASN A 110 7.65 0.70 -12.12
N ALA A 111 7.17 1.73 -12.82
CA ALA A 111 6.22 2.72 -12.30
C ALA A 111 6.71 3.35 -10.99
N ALA A 112 7.97 3.77 -10.96
CA ALA A 112 8.64 4.41 -9.82
C ALA A 112 8.69 3.60 -8.51
N ALA A 113 8.19 2.36 -8.49
CA ALA A 113 8.06 1.54 -7.28
C ALA A 113 9.40 1.18 -6.60
N SER A 114 10.51 1.40 -7.27
CA SER A 114 11.86 1.18 -6.74
C SER A 114 12.78 2.39 -6.94
N SER A 115 12.20 3.58 -7.03
CA SER A 115 12.94 4.84 -7.10
C SER A 115 13.77 5.04 -5.83
N SER A 116 14.91 5.71 -5.96
CA SER A 116 15.93 5.75 -4.91
C SER A 116 16.82 6.97 -5.03
N LEU A 117 17.20 7.55 -3.88
CA LEU A 117 18.26 8.56 -3.79
C LEU A 117 19.65 7.97 -4.05
N LEU A 118 19.80 6.66 -3.82
CA LEU A 118 21.04 5.93 -4.01
C LEU A 118 21.10 5.34 -5.42
N PRO A 119 22.30 5.28 -6.03
CA PRO A 119 22.48 4.65 -7.33
C PRO A 119 22.18 3.15 -7.29
N MET A 120 21.75 2.61 -8.43
CA MET A 120 21.46 1.19 -8.58
C MET A 120 22.76 0.38 -8.69
N LEU A 121 22.83 -0.73 -7.96
CA LEU A 121 23.92 -1.70 -8.11
C LEU A 121 23.64 -2.64 -9.27
N SER A 122 24.68 -3.11 -9.96
CA SER A 122 24.53 -4.02 -11.10
C SER A 122 23.82 -5.34 -10.78
N ARG A 123 23.82 -5.78 -9.50
CA ARG A 123 23.02 -6.94 -9.06
C ARG A 123 21.53 -6.66 -9.19
N HIS A 124 21.08 -5.47 -8.82
CA HIS A 124 19.68 -5.06 -8.96
C HIS A 124 19.29 -4.97 -10.43
N GLU A 125 20.09 -4.29 -11.26
CA GLU A 125 19.83 -4.17 -12.71
C GLU A 125 19.62 -5.52 -13.40
N ARG A 126 20.41 -6.54 -13.03
CA ARG A 126 20.28 -7.89 -13.58
C ARG A 126 19.08 -8.66 -13.02
N SER A 127 18.76 -8.48 -11.75
CA SER A 127 17.67 -9.21 -11.08
C SER A 127 16.28 -8.63 -11.37
N ALA A 128 16.18 -7.31 -11.58
CA ALA A 128 14.94 -6.63 -11.93
C ALA A 128 15.18 -5.63 -13.07
N PRO A 129 15.39 -6.09 -14.31
CA PRO A 129 15.69 -5.18 -15.44
C PRO A 129 14.63 -4.09 -15.67
N LEU A 130 13.37 -4.36 -15.31
CA LEU A 130 12.28 -3.40 -15.44
C LEU A 130 12.37 -2.22 -14.45
N SER A 131 13.18 -2.31 -13.38
CA SER A 131 13.36 -1.22 -12.42
C SER A 131 14.48 -0.25 -12.80
N GLN A 132 15.19 -0.48 -13.91
CA GLN A 132 16.24 0.42 -14.38
C GLN A 132 15.74 1.86 -14.44
N TYR A 133 16.61 2.80 -14.09
CA TYR A 133 16.22 4.20 -14.01
C TYR A 133 15.89 4.76 -15.39
N VAL A 134 14.77 5.46 -15.47
CA VAL A 134 14.24 6.07 -16.70
C VAL A 134 14.29 7.59 -16.65
N ALA A 135 14.45 8.17 -15.47
CA ALA A 135 14.54 9.61 -15.26
C ALA A 135 15.25 9.93 -13.93
N GLU A 136 15.54 11.22 -13.73
CA GLU A 136 15.94 11.78 -12.45
C GLU A 136 15.03 12.97 -12.16
N GLU A 137 14.60 13.11 -10.91
CA GLU A 137 13.73 14.20 -10.46
C GLU A 137 14.36 14.91 -9.26
N MET A 138 14.11 16.22 -9.14
CA MET A 138 14.50 16.99 -7.97
C MET A 138 13.30 17.05 -7.04
N ILE A 139 13.44 16.49 -5.84
CA ILE A 139 12.36 16.35 -4.86
C ILE A 139 12.66 17.19 -3.62
N ARG A 140 11.61 17.55 -2.88
CA ARG A 140 11.69 18.15 -1.54
C ARG A 140 11.57 17.10 -0.45
#